data_AF-A0A1V6AEE1-F1
#
_entry.id   AF-A0A1V6AEE1-F1
#
_cell.length_a   1.000
_cell.length_b   1.000
_cell.length_c   1.000
_cell.angle_alpha   90.00
_cell.angle_beta   90.00
_cell.angle_gamma   90.00
#
_symmetry.space_group_name_H-M   'P 1'
#
loop_
_entity.id
_entity.type
_entity.pdbx_description
1 polymer ?
#
loop_
_entity_poly.entity_id
_entity_poly.type
_entity_poly.pdbx_seq_one_letter_code
_entity_poly.pdbx_strand_id
1 'polypeptide(L)'
;MNNITHLKGFIESINDDTICVFSKKDNCRYLFKITDIPNSKTFDKVDLLIIPAKPGEELSRILSAKPSKKPKPIKIANFSTLLKHMIITKERLIATQEEEQNSESTEQIQEKIDWLTKGISLFS
;
A
#
# COMPACT_ATOMS: atom_id res chain seq x y z
N MET A 1 -28.70 29.03 -1.77
CA MET A 1 -28.53 27.68 -1.21
C MET A 1 -27.13 27.21 -1.56
N ASN A 2 -26.31 26.79 -0.60
CA ASN A 2 -24.98 26.26 -0.91
C ASN A 2 -25.14 24.78 -1.30
N ASN A 3 -24.76 24.41 -2.52
CA ASN A 3 -24.86 23.04 -3.01
C ASN A 3 -23.75 22.20 -2.38
N ILE A 4 -24.11 21.42 -1.35
CA ILE A 4 -23.19 20.49 -0.69
C ILE A 4 -22.95 19.31 -1.64
N THR A 5 -21.68 19.01 -1.91
CA THR A 5 -21.26 17.95 -2.83
C THR A 5 -20.32 16.97 -2.16
N HIS A 6 -20.46 15.69 -2.47
CA HIS A 6 -19.54 14.65 -2.03
C HIS A 6 -18.43 14.43 -3.07
N LEU A 7 -17.21 14.83 -2.72
CA LEU A 7 -16.03 14.77 -3.55
C LEU A 7 -15.20 13.52 -3.23
N LYS A 8 -15.14 12.59 -4.20
CA LYS A 8 -14.15 11.51 -4.22
C LYS A 8 -13.12 11.80 -5.31
N GLY A 9 -11.85 11.80 -4.94
CA GLY A 9 -10.78 12.19 -5.83
C GLY A 9 -9.41 11.80 -5.32
N PHE A 10 -8.39 12.36 -5.97
CA PHE A 10 -7.02 12.28 -5.49
C PHE A 10 -6.37 13.66 -5.57
N ILE A 11 -5.36 13.88 -4.74
CA ILE A 11 -4.57 15.11 -4.74
C ILE A 11 -3.68 15.11 -5.98
N GLU A 12 -3.91 16.04 -6.89
CA GLU A 12 -3.16 16.17 -8.15
C GLU A 12 -1.87 16.98 -7.93
N SER A 13 -1.94 18.06 -7.16
CA SER A 13 -0.81 18.91 -6.82
C SER A 13 -1.00 19.60 -5.48
N ILE A 14 0.13 19.97 -4.86
CA ILE A 14 0.21 20.74 -3.62
C ILE A 14 1.16 21.90 -3.88
N ASN A 15 0.69 23.12 -3.64
CA ASN A 15 1.47 24.36 -3.65
C ASN A 15 1.60 24.89 -2.22
N ASP A 16 2.34 26.00 -2.03
CA ASP A 16 2.64 26.55 -0.70
C ASP A 16 1.41 26.87 0.16
N ASP A 17 0.29 27.28 -0.47
CA ASP A 17 -0.95 27.66 0.25
C ASP A 17 -2.19 26.84 -0.18
N THR A 18 -2.10 26.08 -1.28
CA THR A 18 -3.27 25.43 -1.90
C THR A 18 -3.04 23.98 -2.26
N ILE A 19 -4.11 23.20 -2.19
CA ILE A 19 -4.16 21.80 -2.61
C ILE A 19 -5.16 21.67 -3.75
N CYS A 20 -4.72 21.09 -4.87
CA CYS A 20 -5.59 20.74 -5.98
C CYS A 20 -6.04 19.28 -5.86
N VAL A 21 -7.35 19.06 -5.78
CA VAL A 21 -7.96 17.72 -5.82
C VAL A 21 -8.68 17.55 -7.16
N PHE A 22 -8.33 16.49 -7.87
CA PHE A 22 -9.03 16.10 -9.09
C PHE A 22 -10.07 15.02 -8.80
N SER A 23 -11.32 15.25 -9.26
CA SER A 23 -12.36 14.23 -9.26
C SER A 23 -12.53 13.62 -10.64
N LYS A 24 -12.34 12.30 -10.74
CA LYS A 24 -12.65 11.54 -11.95
C LYS A 24 -14.15 11.51 -12.28
N LYS A 25 -15.01 11.61 -11.27
CA LYS A 25 -16.46 11.48 -11.43
C LYS A 25 -17.02 12.65 -12.23
N ASP A 26 -16.62 13.85 -11.84
CA ASP A 26 -17.14 15.10 -12.41
C ASP A 26 -16.15 15.71 -13.41
N ASN A 27 -14.98 15.08 -13.62
CA ASN A 27 -13.88 15.55 -14.45
C ASN A 27 -13.45 17.00 -14.14
N CYS A 28 -13.49 17.35 -12.85
CA CYS A 28 -13.27 18.71 -12.35
C CYS A 28 -12.12 18.75 -11.35
N ARG A 29 -11.46 19.91 -11.28
CA ARG A 29 -10.45 20.25 -10.27
C ARG A 29 -11.06 21.16 -9.22
N TYR A 30 -10.73 20.89 -7.96
CA TYR A 30 -11.16 21.68 -6.82
C TYR A 30 -9.93 22.15 -6.05
N LEU A 31 -9.87 23.44 -5.76
CA LEU A 31 -8.81 24.05 -4.97
C LEU A 31 -9.26 24.21 -3.53
N PHE A 32 -8.38 23.88 -2.59
CA PHE A 32 -8.60 24.01 -1.14
C PHE A 32 -7.38 24.66 -0.50
N LYS A 33 -7.54 25.19 0.71
CA LYS A 33 -6.38 25.64 1.49
C LYS A 33 -5.59 24.45 2.01
N ILE A 34 -4.27 24.60 2.10
CA ILE A 34 -3.40 23.55 2.64
C ILE A 34 -3.76 23.17 4.09
N THR A 35 -4.25 24.14 4.86
CA THR A 35 -4.70 23.94 6.25
C THR A 35 -5.93 23.03 6.38
N ASP A 36 -6.74 22.91 5.33
CA ASP A 36 -8.00 22.16 5.39
C ASP A 36 -7.77 20.64 5.25
N ILE A 37 -6.63 20.23 4.68
CA ILE A 37 -6.23 18.82 4.53
C ILE A 37 -4.79 18.65 5.04
N PRO A 38 -4.59 18.60 6.37
CA PRO A 38 -3.25 18.50 6.95
C PRO A 38 -2.58 17.18 6.60
N ASN A 39 -1.24 17.20 6.46
CA ASN A 39 -0.40 16.03 6.15
C ASN A 39 -0.75 15.30 4.82
N SER A 40 -1.30 16.03 3.86
CA SER A 40 -1.61 15.53 2.52
C SER A 40 -0.34 15.30 1.70
N LYS A 41 -0.37 14.28 0.84
CA LYS A 41 0.64 14.03 -0.19
C LYS A 41 0.01 13.97 -1.57
N THR A 42 0.80 14.31 -2.59
CA THR A 42 0.41 14.11 -3.98
C THR A 42 0.02 12.65 -4.22
N PHE A 43 -1.06 12.43 -4.98
CA PHE A 43 -1.70 11.15 -5.25
C PHE A 43 -2.47 10.51 -4.08
N ASP A 44 -2.56 11.15 -2.91
CA ASP A 44 -3.42 10.65 -1.84
C ASP A 44 -4.89 10.67 -2.26
N LYS A 45 -5.60 9.59 -1.95
CA LYS A 45 -7.05 9.50 -2.17
C LYS A 45 -7.79 10.25 -1.07
N VAL A 46 -8.78 11.05 -1.47
CA VAL A 46 -9.60 11.85 -0.56
C VAL A 46 -11.09 11.55 -0.74
N ASP A 47 -11.81 11.62 0.37
CA ASP A 47 -13.27 11.46 0.45
C ASP A 47 -13.82 12.60 1.32
N LEU A 48 -14.30 13.66 0.66
CA LEU A 48 -14.60 14.95 1.27
C LEU A 48 -16.07 15.34 1.03
N LEU A 49 -16.68 16.00 1.99
CA LEU A 49 -17.91 16.77 1.79
C LEU A 49 -17.53 18.24 1.64
N ILE A 50 -17.88 18.82 0.50
CA ILE A 50 -17.44 20.16 0.11
C ILE A 50 -18.60 21.06 -0.30
N ILE A 51 -18.36 22.35 -0.25
CA ILE A 51 -19.11 23.36 -0.98
C ILE A 51 -18.18 23.84 -2.10
N PRO A 52 -18.50 23.57 -3.38
CA PRO A 52 -17.74 24.08 -4.51
C PRO A 52 -17.66 25.61 -4.48
N ALA A 53 -16.55 26.17 -4.95
CA ALA A 53 -16.39 27.61 -5.10
C ALA A 53 -17.50 28.20 -5.98
N LYS A 54 -18.02 29.37 -5.60
CA LYS A 54 -18.98 30.10 -6.44
C LYS A 54 -18.24 30.77 -7.61
N PRO A 55 -18.95 31.17 -8.69
CA PRO A 55 -18.35 31.99 -9.74
C PRO A 55 -17.70 33.25 -9.15
N GLY A 56 -16.39 33.41 -9.35
CA GLY A 56 -15.59 34.51 -8.77
C GLY A 56 -14.87 34.17 -7.46
N GLU A 57 -15.09 33.00 -6.88
CA GLU A 57 -14.30 32.45 -5.77
C GLU A 57 -13.31 31.41 -6.33
N GLU A 58 -12.08 31.41 -5.82
CA GLU A 58 -11.04 30.46 -6.26
C GLU A 58 -11.03 29.17 -5.42
N LEU A 59 -11.39 29.27 -4.14
CA LEU A 59 -11.25 28.17 -3.18
C LEU A 59 -12.60 27.56 -2.80
N SER A 60 -12.68 26.24 -2.88
CA SER A 60 -13.80 25.45 -2.36
C SER A 60 -13.66 25.27 -0.85
N ARG A 61 -14.79 25.10 -0.15
CA ARG A 61 -14.81 24.92 1.31
C ARG A 61 -15.06 23.48 1.68
N ILE A 62 -14.24 22.93 2.59
CA ILE A 62 -14.45 21.59 3.15
C ILE A 62 -15.38 21.70 4.36
N LEU A 63 -16.46 20.90 4.37
CA LEU A 63 -17.38 20.78 5.51
C LEU A 63 -17.01 19.59 6.40
N SER A 64 -16.52 18.51 5.81
CA SER A 64 -16.08 17.33 6.52
C SER A 64 -15.08 16.55 5.67
N ALA A 65 -13.98 16.14 6.28
CA ALA A 65 -13.05 15.19 5.69
C ALA A 65 -13.26 13.84 6.38
N LYS A 66 -13.64 12.80 5.63
CA LYS A 66 -13.50 11.45 6.16
C LYS A 66 -12.02 11.07 6.05
N PRO A 67 -11.37 10.62 7.13
CA PRO A 67 -10.01 10.14 7.03
C PRO A 67 -9.99 9.00 6.01
N SER A 68 -9.19 9.13 4.96
CA SER A 68 -9.02 8.04 4.01
C SER A 68 -8.43 6.87 4.80
N LYS A 69 -9.18 5.78 4.89
CA LYS A 69 -8.71 4.60 5.62
C LYS A 69 -7.41 4.17 4.94
N LYS A 70 -6.29 4.22 5.67
CA LYS A 70 -5.01 3.69 5.19
C LYS A 70 -5.28 2.28 4.65
N PRO A 71 -4.78 1.95 3.44
CA PRO A 71 -4.96 0.61 2.90
C PRO A 71 -4.41 -0.37 3.94
N LYS A 72 -5.26 -1.33 4.35
CA LYS A 72 -4.81 -2.37 5.27
C LYS A 72 -3.69 -3.15 4.59
N PRO A 73 -2.61 -3.50 5.30
CA PRO A 73 -1.63 -4.45 4.79
C PRO A 73 -2.36 -5.68 4.27
N ILE A 74 -1.94 -6.17 3.09
CA ILE A 74 -2.48 -7.40 2.52
C ILE A 74 -2.20 -8.52 3.52
N LYS A 75 -3.25 -9.06 4.15
CA LYS A 75 -3.13 -10.23 5.01
C LYS A 75 -2.90 -11.45 4.10
N ILE A 76 -1.66 -11.94 4.04
CA ILE A 76 -1.35 -13.18 3.34
C ILE A 76 -1.86 -14.32 4.23
N ALA A 77 -3.01 -14.91 3.87
CA ALA A 77 -3.74 -15.85 4.71
C ALA A 77 -2.98 -17.16 5.02
N ASN A 78 -1.90 -17.49 4.31
CA ASN A 78 -1.23 -18.79 4.37
C ASN A 78 0.28 -18.69 4.61
N PHE A 79 0.75 -17.57 5.13
CA PHE A 79 2.19 -17.32 5.28
C PHE A 79 2.86 -18.26 6.30
N SER A 80 2.19 -18.53 7.43
CA SER A 80 2.66 -19.48 8.45
C SER A 80 2.74 -20.92 7.90
N THR A 81 1.78 -21.31 7.08
CA THR A 81 1.75 -22.62 6.41
C THR A 81 2.93 -22.76 5.45
N LEU A 82 3.23 -21.72 4.66
CA LEU A 82 4.39 -21.72 3.77
C LEU A 82 5.71 -21.89 4.55
N LEU A 83 5.92 -21.10 5.61
CA LEU A 83 7.12 -21.22 6.45
C LEU A 83 7.26 -22.63 7.04
N LYS A 84 6.16 -23.22 7.52
CA LYS A 84 6.16 -24.59 8.03
C LYS A 84 6.60 -25.60 6.96
N HIS A 85 6.11 -25.47 5.73
CA HIS A 85 6.52 -26.35 4.62
C HIS A 85 7.99 -26.15 4.23
N MET A 86 8.50 -24.92 4.26
CA MET A 86 9.93 -24.64 4.00
C MET A 86 10.82 -25.31 5.05
N ILE A 87 10.45 -25.23 6.32
CA ILE A 87 11.20 -25.89 7.42
C ILE A 87 11.19 -27.41 7.23
N ILE A 88 10.02 -28.02 7.01
CA ILE A 88 9.91 -29.48 6.80
C ILE A 88 10.73 -29.93 5.59
N THR A 89 10.66 -29.17 4.49
CA THR A 89 11.42 -29.50 3.27
C THR A 89 12.92 -29.40 3.51
N LYS A 90 13.38 -28.39 4.27
CA LYS A 90 14.79 -28.26 4.65
C LYS A 90 15.27 -29.48 5.43
N GLU A 91 14.52 -29.91 6.45
CA GLU A 91 14.92 -31.08 7.25
C GLU A 91 14.95 -32.37 6.43
N ARG A 92 14.02 -32.55 5.50
CA ARG A 92 14.04 -33.70 4.58
C ARG A 92 15.27 -33.68 3.67
N LEU A 93 15.66 -32.51 3.17
CA LEU A 93 16.85 -32.37 2.33
C LEU A 93 18.13 -32.66 3.12
N ILE A 94 18.23 -32.21 4.38
CA ILE A 94 19.36 -32.55 5.27
C ILE A 94 19.45 -34.06 5.48
N ALA A 95 18.34 -34.73 5.81
CA ALA A 95 18.32 -36.18 5.97
C ALA A 95 18.71 -36.92 4.67
N THR A 96 18.26 -36.43 3.51
CA THR A 96 18.63 -37.02 2.21
C THR A 96 20.11 -36.82 1.90
N GLN A 97 20.69 -35.69 2.31
CA GLN A 97 22.11 -35.40 2.13
C GLN A 97 23.00 -36.34 2.93
N GLU A 98 22.59 -36.73 4.15
CA GLU A 98 23.32 -37.66 5.02
C GLU A 98 23.36 -39.09 4.46
N GLU A 99 22.35 -39.48 3.67
CA GLU A 99 22.23 -40.81 3.06
C GLU A 99 22.89 -40.90 1.66
N GLU A 100 23.19 -39.77 1.03
CA GLU A 100 23.67 -39.68 -0.36
C GLU A 100 25.20 -39.83 -0.46
N GLN A 101 25.68 -40.75 -1.31
CA GLN A 101 27.12 -41.03 -1.47
C GLN A 101 27.77 -40.31 -2.67
N ASN A 102 26.97 -39.70 -3.55
CA ASN A 102 27.46 -39.02 -4.74
C ASN A 102 27.71 -37.53 -4.45
N SER A 103 28.97 -37.09 -4.62
CA SER A 103 29.39 -35.72 -4.32
C SER A 103 28.65 -34.65 -5.13
N GLU A 104 28.30 -34.91 -6.39
CA GLU A 104 27.63 -33.93 -7.25
C GLU A 104 26.17 -33.70 -6.80
N SER A 105 25.48 -34.74 -6.35
CA SER A 105 24.13 -34.61 -5.78
C SER A 105 24.16 -33.98 -4.39
N THR A 106 25.18 -34.26 -3.58
CA THR A 106 25.38 -33.62 -2.26
C THR A 106 25.51 -32.10 -2.38
N GLU A 107 26.28 -31.60 -3.36
CA GLU A 107 26.43 -30.16 -3.61
C GLU A 107 25.11 -29.50 -4.02
N GLN A 108 24.34 -30.11 -4.92
CA GLN A 108 23.03 -29.60 -5.33
C GLN A 108 22.01 -29.58 -4.18
N ILE A 109 22.08 -30.56 -3.28
CA ILE A 109 21.23 -30.61 -2.08
C ILE A 109 21.64 -29.50 -1.11
N GLN A 110 22.94 -29.27 -0.92
CA GLN A 110 23.46 -28.20 -0.07
C GLN A 110 23.00 -26.82 -0.55
N GLU A 111 23.10 -26.52 -1.85
CA GLU A 111 22.63 -25.24 -2.41
C GLU A 111 21.14 -25.00 -2.12
N LYS A 112 20.31 -26.05 -2.21
CA LYS A 112 18.87 -25.98 -1.89
C LYS A 112 18.62 -25.73 -0.40
N ILE A 113 19.40 -26.37 0.48
CA ILE A 113 19.34 -26.14 1.93
C ILE A 113 19.72 -24.70 2.26
N ASP A 114 20.78 -24.18 1.65
CA ASP A 114 21.25 -22.81 1.86
C ASP A 114 20.23 -21.78 1.37
N TRP A 115 19.63 -22.03 0.21
CA TRP A 115 18.56 -21.19 -0.32
C TRP A 115 17.34 -21.16 0.61
N LEU A 116 16.89 -22.32 1.09
CA LEU A 116 15.79 -22.41 2.05
C LEU A 116 16.12 -21.72 3.37
N THR A 117 17.36 -21.86 3.86
CA THR A 117 17.81 -21.24 5.11
C THR A 117 17.80 -19.72 5.02
N LYS A 118 18.36 -19.17 3.92
CA LYS A 118 18.28 -17.72 3.63
C LYS A 118 16.83 -17.26 3.53
N GLY A 119 16.00 -18.00 2.79
CA GLY A 119 14.58 -17.71 2.63
C GLY A 119 13.83 -17.67 3.96
N ILE A 120 14.05 -18.63 4.86
CA ILE A 120 13.42 -18.68 6.19
C ILE A 120 13.90 -17.49 7.06
N SER A 121 15.20 -17.16 7.02
CA SER A 121 15.79 -16.10 7.85
C SER A 121 15.23 -14.70 7.61
N LEU A 122 14.66 -14.45 6.43
CA LEU A 122 14.03 -13.17 6.11
C LEU A 122 12.71 -12.94 6.87
N PHE A 123 12.21 -13.97 7.55
CA PHE A 123 10.87 -13.99 8.12
C PHE A 123 10.79 -14.53 9.55
N SER A 124 11.93 -14.94 10.12
CA SER A 124 12.11 -15.36 11.52
C SER A 124 12.70 -14.22 12.34
#